data_AF-A0A246J7J1-F1
#
_entry.id   AF-A0A246J7J1-F1
#
_cell.length_a   1.000
_cell.length_b   1.000
_cell.length_c   1.000
_cell.angle_alpha   90.00
_cell.angle_beta   90.00
_cell.angle_gamma   90.00
#
_symmetry.space_group_name_H-M   'P 1'
#
loop_
_entity.id
_entity.type
_entity.pdbx_description
1 polymer ?
#
loop_
_entity_poly.entity_id
_entity_poly.type
_entity_poly.pdbx_seq_one_letter_code
_entity_poly.pdbx_strand_id
1 'polypeptide(L)'
;MKTFLWSVAGLFALLWSGLAWAAASLVRWTVEALSTGQAVELGKAATEFKFPAWVEPFLDTGLLTMLQGFVQWLLEIAGNGAPMAGAAVGWLVPVVWIVWAVGLTVLLGIAVVLHYLVKSLPRTEARLA
;
A
#
# COMPACT_ATOMS: atom_id res chain seq x y z
N MET A 1 23.37 10.94 13.40
CA MET A 1 22.67 9.62 13.47
C MET A 1 21.18 9.75 13.75
N LYS A 2 20.75 10.48 14.80
CA LYS A 2 19.30 10.68 15.09
C LYS A 2 18.52 11.29 13.93
N THR A 3 18.99 12.38 13.33
CA THR A 3 18.30 13.04 12.19
C THR A 3 18.20 12.13 10.98
N PHE A 4 19.29 11.46 10.60
CA PHE A 4 19.29 10.52 9.47
C PHE A 4 18.28 9.38 9.63
N LEU A 5 18.20 8.74 10.81
CA LEU A 5 17.24 7.66 11.08
C LEU A 5 15.79 8.15 10.91
N TRP A 6 15.47 9.32 11.48
CA TRP A 6 14.14 9.91 11.37
C TRP A 6 13.82 10.40 9.95
N SER A 7 14.81 10.88 9.21
CA SER A 7 14.64 11.24 7.79
C SER A 7 14.31 10.02 6.93
N VAL A 8 15.02 8.91 7.12
CA VAL A 8 14.74 7.65 6.41
C VAL A 8 13.35 7.12 6.80
N ALA A 9 13.03 7.05 8.09
CA ALA A 9 11.71 6.64 8.56
C ALA A 9 10.60 7.55 8.01
N GLY A 10 10.83 8.87 7.99
CA GLY A 10 9.90 9.85 7.41
C GLY A 10 9.69 9.65 5.91
N LEU A 11 10.75 9.34 5.16
CA LEU A 11 10.66 9.03 3.74
C LEU A 11 9.82 7.77 3.49
N PHE A 12 10.08 6.70 4.24
CA PHE A 12 9.26 5.49 4.16
C PHE A 12 7.81 5.74 4.57
N ALA A 13 7.56 6.56 5.59
CA ALA A 13 6.22 6.95 6.00
C ALA A 13 5.47 7.75 4.93
N LEU A 14 6.16 8.66 4.23
CA LEU A 14 5.60 9.39 3.10
C LEU A 14 5.26 8.46 1.94
N LEU A 15 6.16 7.53 1.63
CA LEU A 15 5.98 6.57 0.53
C LEU A 15 4.81 5.61 0.83
N TRP A 16 4.72 5.11 2.07
CA TRP A 16 3.61 4.32 2.58
C TRP A 16 2.28 5.08 2.55
N SER A 17 2.29 6.34 2.99
CA SER A 17 1.08 7.18 2.98
C SER A 17 0.64 7.53 1.56
N GLY A 18 1.59 7.75 0.65
CA GLY A 18 1.32 7.94 -0.77
C GLY A 18 0.69 6.69 -1.41
N LEU A 19 1.18 5.50 -1.07
CA LEU A 19 0.61 4.24 -1.55
C LEU A 19 -0.83 4.03 -1.04
N ALA A 20 -1.08 4.28 0.25
CA ALA A 20 -2.43 4.21 0.82
C ALA A 20 -3.39 5.22 0.18
N TRP A 21 -2.91 6.44 -0.07
CA TRP A 21 -3.68 7.47 -0.76
C TRP A 21 -4.02 7.04 -2.19
N ALA A 22 -3.03 6.54 -2.94
CA ALA A 22 -3.23 6.06 -4.30
C ALA A 22 -4.23 4.89 -4.35
N ALA A 23 -4.12 3.94 -3.42
CA ALA A 23 -5.08 2.83 -3.31
C ALA A 23 -6.50 3.32 -3.00
N ALA A 24 -6.66 4.25 -2.05
CA ALA A 24 -7.97 4.81 -1.73
C ALA A 24 -8.57 5.62 -2.89
N SER A 25 -7.74 6.32 -3.66
CA SER A 25 -8.16 7.05 -4.86
C SER A 25 -8.58 6.08 -5.98
N LEU A 26 -7.82 5.00 -6.21
CA LEU A 26 -8.15 3.94 -7.16
C LEU A 26 -9.48 3.27 -6.83
N VAL A 27 -9.71 2.94 -5.56
CA VAL A 27 -10.98 2.35 -5.10
C VAL A 27 -12.14 3.29 -5.42
N ARG A 28 -12.04 4.58 -5.03
CA ARG A 28 -13.10 5.58 -5.32
C ARG A 28 -13.37 5.70 -6.80
N TRP A 29 -12.32 5.81 -7.61
CA TRP A 29 -12.44 5.93 -9.05
C TRP A 29 -13.08 4.67 -9.68
N THR A 30 -12.79 3.48 -9.15
CA THR A 30 -13.40 2.23 -9.61
C THR A 30 -14.90 2.20 -9.31
N VAL A 31 -15.33 2.66 -8.13
CA VAL A 31 -16.77 2.78 -7.80
C VAL A 31 -17.48 3.69 -8.80
N GLU A 32 -16.85 4.83 -9.11
CA GLU A 32 -17.40 5.81 -10.04
C GLU A 32 -17.43 5.28 -11.49
N ALA A 33 -16.37 4.61 -11.93
CA ALA A 33 -16.28 3.97 -13.24
C ALA A 33 -17.31 2.83 -13.41
N LEU A 34 -17.60 2.08 -12.35
CA LEU A 34 -18.67 1.08 -12.35
C LEU A 34 -20.05 1.71 -12.47
N SER A 35 -20.27 2.88 -11.84
CA SER A 35 -21.56 3.59 -11.91
C SER A 35 -21.83 4.22 -13.28
N THR A 36 -20.78 4.52 -14.05
CA THR A 36 -20.85 5.19 -15.36
C THR A 36 -20.70 4.24 -16.55
N GLY A 37 -20.46 2.95 -16.30
CA GLY A 37 -20.25 1.93 -17.35
C GLY A 37 -18.87 1.98 -18.04
N GLN A 38 -17.96 2.84 -17.59
CA GLN A 38 -16.61 2.98 -18.15
C GLN A 38 -15.65 1.85 -17.74
N ALA A 39 -16.05 0.98 -16.81
CA ALA A 39 -15.23 -0.13 -16.31
C ALA A 39 -14.68 -1.06 -17.43
N VAL A 40 -15.43 -1.25 -18.52
CA VAL A 40 -15.03 -2.14 -19.64
C VAL A 40 -13.88 -1.55 -20.47
N GLU A 41 -13.90 -0.24 -20.72
CA GLU A 41 -12.83 0.48 -21.46
C GLU A 41 -11.52 0.46 -20.66
N LEU A 42 -11.61 0.67 -19.35
CA LEU A 42 -10.47 0.64 -18.44
C LEU A 42 -9.84 -0.75 -18.32
N GLY A 43 -10.67 -1.80 -18.34
CA GLY A 43 -10.21 -3.19 -18.36
C GLY A 43 -9.33 -3.48 -19.58
N LYS A 44 -9.73 -2.98 -20.76
CA LYS A 44 -8.93 -3.14 -21.99
C LYS A 44 -7.59 -2.40 -21.92
N ALA A 45 -7.59 -1.15 -21.46
CA ALA A 45 -6.37 -0.36 -21.31
C ALA A 45 -5.39 -0.99 -20.30
N ALA A 46 -5.90 -1.63 -19.24
CA ALA A 46 -5.07 -2.33 -18.26
C ALA A 46 -4.38 -3.58 -18.83
N THR A 47 -5.05 -4.35 -19.69
CA THR A 47 -4.43 -5.51 -20.36
C THR A 47 -3.34 -5.14 -21.37
N GLU A 48 -3.39 -3.94 -21.94
CA GLU A 48 -2.36 -3.47 -22.87
C GLU A 48 -1.17 -2.83 -22.14
N PHE A 49 -1.28 -2.59 -20.84
CA PHE A 49 -0.23 -1.97 -20.05
C PHE A 49 0.98 -2.90 -19.89
N LYS A 50 2.11 -2.48 -20.45
CA LYS A 50 3.40 -3.17 -20.29
C LYS A 50 4.11 -2.62 -19.07
N PHE A 51 4.41 -3.49 -18.11
CA PHE A 51 5.22 -3.10 -16.96
C PHE A 51 6.66 -2.76 -17.41
N PRO A 52 7.25 -1.68 -16.88
CA PRO A 52 8.66 -1.38 -17.11
C PRO A 52 9.57 -2.50 -16.59
N ALA A 53 10.70 -2.75 -17.26
CA ALA A 53 11.62 -3.83 -16.92
C ALA A 53 12.18 -3.78 -15.49
N TRP A 54 12.27 -2.59 -14.87
CA TRP A 54 12.72 -2.44 -13.48
C TRP A 54 11.69 -2.91 -12.45
N VAL A 55 10.43 -3.12 -12.87
CA VAL A 55 9.34 -3.62 -12.02
C VAL A 55 9.28 -5.15 -12.02
N GLU A 56 9.72 -5.80 -13.10
CA GLU A 56 9.67 -7.26 -13.26
C GLU A 56 10.25 -8.05 -12.08
N PRO A 57 11.39 -7.68 -11.47
CA PRO A 57 11.95 -8.43 -10.33
C PRO A 57 11.10 -8.35 -9.07
N PHE A 58 10.21 -7.37 -8.97
CA PHE A 58 9.34 -7.13 -7.82
C PHE A 58 7.95 -7.75 -7.99
N LEU A 59 7.60 -8.19 -9.21
CA LEU A 59 6.36 -8.90 -9.52
C LEU A 59 6.59 -10.40 -9.37
N ASP A 60 6.60 -10.89 -8.13
CA ASP A 60 6.65 -12.33 -7.88
C ASP A 60 5.30 -12.99 -8.21
N THR A 61 5.31 -14.31 -8.39
CA THR A 61 4.09 -15.08 -8.71
C THR A 61 3.04 -14.95 -7.60
N GLY A 62 3.47 -14.78 -6.34
CA GLY A 62 2.58 -14.58 -5.19
C GLY A 62 1.78 -13.29 -5.29
N LEU A 63 2.45 -12.15 -5.54
CA LEU A 63 1.78 -10.86 -5.73
C LEU A 63 0.79 -10.91 -6.89
N LEU A 64 1.20 -11.48 -8.03
CA LEU A 64 0.33 -11.61 -9.20
C LEU A 64 -0.92 -12.47 -8.91
N THR A 65 -0.75 -13.58 -8.21
CA THR A 65 -1.86 -14.46 -7.82
C THR A 65 -2.81 -13.74 -6.86
N MET A 66 -2.27 -12.98 -5.91
CA MET A 66 -3.08 -12.18 -4.99
C MET A 66 -3.88 -11.10 -5.73
N LEU A 67 -3.26 -10.44 -6.71
CA LEU A 67 -3.90 -9.44 -7.56
C LEU A 67 -5.03 -10.05 -8.40
N GLN A 68 -4.79 -11.21 -9.02
CA GLN A 68 -5.79 -11.94 -9.80
C GLN A 68 -6.97 -12.36 -8.92
N GLY A 69 -6.71 -12.88 -7.71
CA GLY A 69 -7.76 -13.23 -6.76
C GLY A 69 -8.59 -12.02 -6.34
N PHE A 70 -7.97 -10.86 -6.14
CA PHE A 70 -8.68 -9.61 -5.84
C PHE A 70 -9.58 -9.17 -6.99
N VAL A 71 -9.09 -9.25 -8.24
CA VAL A 71 -9.89 -8.93 -9.43
C VAL A 71 -11.07 -9.90 -9.60
N GLN A 72 -10.84 -11.20 -9.39
CA GLN A 72 -11.91 -12.21 -9.43
C GLN A 72 -12.98 -11.92 -8.38
N TRP A 73 -12.57 -11.64 -7.14
CA TRP A 73 -13.49 -11.26 -6.07
C TRP A 73 -14.31 -10.00 -6.41
N LEU A 74 -13.70 -8.99 -7.03
CA LEU A 74 -14.41 -7.79 -7.50
C LEU A 74 -15.45 -8.13 -8.58
N LEU A 75 -15.12 -8.99 -9.54
CA LEU A 75 -16.03 -9.41 -10.61
C LEU A 75 -17.19 -10.25 -10.08
N GLU A 76 -16.94 -11.13 -9.09
CA GLU A 76 -18.00 -11.90 -8.42
C GLU A 76 -18.99 -10.99 -7.68
N ILE A 77 -18.49 -9.95 -7.00
CA ILE A 77 -19.31 -8.95 -6.33
C ILE A 77 -20.14 -8.15 -7.34
N ALA A 78 -19.57 -7.79 -8.49
CA ALA A 78 -20.26 -7.06 -9.54
C ALA A 78 -21.33 -7.93 -10.25
N GLY A 79 -21.05 -9.22 -10.46
CA GLY A 79 -21.90 -10.14 -11.22
C GLY A 79 -23.12 -10.68 -10.47
N ASN A 80 -23.04 -10.86 -9.14
CA ASN A 80 -24.12 -11.45 -8.35
C ASN A 80 -25.27 -10.49 -7.96
N GLY A 81 -25.13 -9.19 -8.23
CA GLY A 81 -26.21 -8.21 -8.15
C GLY A 81 -26.71 -7.83 -6.74
N ALA A 82 -27.33 -6.64 -6.71
CA ALA A 82 -28.17 -6.07 -5.65
C ALA A 82 -27.41 -5.53 -4.40
N PRO A 83 -27.76 -4.32 -3.89
CA PRO A 83 -27.11 -3.38 -2.96
C PRO A 83 -25.88 -3.71 -2.08
N MET A 84 -25.66 -4.95 -1.64
CA MET A 84 -24.51 -5.30 -0.78
C MET A 84 -23.16 -5.10 -1.47
N ALA A 85 -23.10 -5.21 -2.80
CA ALA A 85 -21.91 -4.91 -3.58
C ALA A 85 -21.43 -3.46 -3.37
N GLY A 86 -22.36 -2.49 -3.41
CA GLY A 86 -22.04 -1.09 -3.13
C GLY A 86 -21.58 -0.86 -1.69
N ALA A 87 -22.16 -1.58 -0.73
CA ALA A 87 -21.75 -1.51 0.67
C ALA A 87 -20.35 -2.10 0.90
N ALA A 88 -20.07 -3.29 0.36
CA ALA A 88 -18.76 -3.95 0.48
C ALA A 88 -17.64 -3.14 -0.18
N VAL A 89 -17.91 -2.60 -1.37
CA VAL A 89 -16.98 -1.72 -2.09
C VAL A 89 -16.79 -0.39 -1.34
N GLY A 90 -17.85 0.15 -0.71
CA GLY A 90 -17.75 1.34 0.14
C GLY A 90 -16.85 1.16 1.37
N TRP A 91 -16.73 -0.06 1.90
CA TRP A 91 -15.85 -0.39 3.02
C TRP A 91 -14.36 -0.54 2.64
N LEU A 92 -14.03 -0.64 1.35
CA LEU A 92 -12.65 -0.74 0.91
C LEU A 92 -11.82 0.50 1.31
N VAL A 93 -12.41 1.71 1.24
CA VAL A 93 -11.70 2.93 1.64
C VAL A 93 -11.36 2.93 3.14
N PRO A 94 -12.31 2.67 4.07
CA PRO A 94 -11.99 2.44 5.49
C PRO A 94 -10.93 1.36 5.71
N VAL A 95 -11.01 0.22 5.02
CA VAL A 95 -10.02 -0.86 5.14
C VAL A 95 -8.62 -0.37 4.73
N VAL A 96 -8.50 0.39 3.64
CA VAL A 96 -7.22 1.01 3.23
C VAL A 96 -6.64 1.89 4.34
N TRP A 97 -7.49 2.68 5.01
CA TRP A 97 -7.04 3.51 6.14
C TRP A 97 -6.64 2.70 7.38
N ILE A 98 -7.31 1.58 7.66
CA ILE A 98 -6.92 0.67 8.74
C ILE A 98 -5.56 0.05 8.42
N VAL A 99 -5.37 -0.49 7.21
CA VAL A 99 -4.10 -1.04 6.75
C VAL A 99 -3.00 0.00 6.82
N TRP A 100 -3.28 1.23 6.37
CA TRP A 100 -2.36 2.36 6.50
C TRP A 100 -1.95 2.62 7.95
N ALA A 101 -2.92 2.70 8.87
CA ALA A 101 -2.68 2.99 10.29
C ALA A 101 -1.84 1.90 10.95
N VAL A 102 -2.11 0.63 10.65
CA VAL A 102 -1.31 -0.51 11.11
C VAL A 102 0.12 -0.42 10.57
N GLY A 103 0.28 -0.22 9.26
CA GLY A 103 1.59 -0.10 8.64
C GLY A 103 2.41 1.07 9.18
N LEU A 104 1.78 2.23 9.36
CA LEU A 104 2.43 3.41 9.95
C LEU A 104 2.86 3.15 11.40
N THR A 105 2.00 2.48 12.18
CA THR A 105 2.29 2.12 13.58
C THR A 105 3.49 1.18 13.66
N VAL A 106 3.55 0.16 12.81
CA VAL A 106 4.67 -0.77 12.73
C VAL A 106 5.96 -0.04 12.34
N LEU A 107 5.89 0.83 11.32
CA LEU A 107 7.04 1.60 10.86
C LEU A 107 7.60 2.51 11.96
N LEU A 108 6.73 3.22 12.68
CA LEU A 108 7.11 4.06 13.81
C LEU A 108 7.65 3.23 14.96
N GLY A 109 7.04 2.09 15.27
CA GLY A 109 7.53 1.15 16.29
C GLY A 109 8.97 0.71 16.00
N ILE A 110 9.26 0.31 14.76
CA ILE A 110 10.60 -0.05 14.31
C ILE A 110 11.56 1.14 14.47
N ALA A 111 11.17 2.34 14.02
CA ALA A 111 12.01 3.54 14.13
C ALA A 111 12.35 3.87 15.60
N VAL A 112 11.38 3.74 16.50
CA VAL A 112 11.55 3.95 17.94
C VAL A 112 12.50 2.90 18.54
N VAL A 113 12.31 1.61 18.22
CA VAL A 113 13.19 0.53 18.68
C VAL A 113 14.63 0.76 18.21
N LEU A 114 14.85 1.07 16.93
CA LEU A 114 16.18 1.41 16.41
C LEU A 114 16.77 2.64 17.13
N HIS A 115 15.96 3.65 17.43
CA HIS A 115 16.41 4.83 18.15
C HIS A 115 16.95 4.50 19.55
N TYR A 116 16.23 3.64 20.28
CA TYR A 116 16.66 3.20 21.61
C TYR A 116 17.93 2.34 21.54
N LEU A 117 18.00 1.40 20.58
CA LEU A 117 19.19 0.56 20.38
C LEU A 117 20.44 1.39 20.08
N VAL A 118 20.34 2.37 19.17
CA VAL A 118 21.45 3.28 18.85
C VAL A 118 21.85 4.12 20.06
N LYS A 119 20.90 4.52 20.92
CA LYS A 119 21.20 5.26 22.15
C LYS A 119 21.89 4.38 23.21
N SER A 120 21.59 3.08 23.24
CA SER A 120 22.18 2.14 24.20
C SER A 120 23.60 1.70 23.84
N LEU A 121 24.12 2.04 22.65
CA LEU A 121 25.49 1.71 22.28
C LEU A 121 26.47 2.50 23.17
N PRO A 122 27.40 1.80 23.86
CA PRO A 122 28.42 2.49 24.64
C PRO A 122 29.25 3.37 23.71
N ARG A 123 29.41 4.65 24.07
CA ARG A 123 30.42 5.49 23.44
C ARG A 123 31.75 4.88 23.83
N THR A 124 32.42 4.24 22.88
CA THR A 124 33.83 3.89 23.02
C THR A 124 34.59 5.20 23.16
N GLU A 125 34.71 5.69 24.40
CA GLU A 125 35.67 6.72 24.72
C GLU A 125 37.03 6.13 24.41
N ALA A 126 37.64 6.63 23.34
CA ALA A 126 39.05 6.45 23.07
C ALA A 126 39.83 7.11 24.22
N ARG A 127 39.94 6.40 25.34
CA ARG A 127 40.94 6.61 26.38
C ARG A 127 42.26 6.09 25.84
N LEU A 128 42.98 6.94 25.12
CA LEU A 128 44.44 6.95 24.98
C LEU A 128 44.76 8.45 24.84
N ALA A 129 44.99 9.25 25.89
CA ALA A 129 46.01 9.10 26.95
C ALA A 129 47.36 8.70 26.38
#